data_AF-A0A7K4QV91-F1
#
_entry.id   AF-A0A7K4QV91-F1
#
_cell.length_a   1.000
_cell.length_b   1.000
_cell.length_c   1.000
_cell.angle_alpha   90.00
_cell.angle_beta   90.00
_cell.angle_gamma   90.00
#
_symmetry.space_group_name_H-M   'P 1'
#
loop_
_entity.id
_entity.type
_entity.pdbx_description
1 polymer ?
#
loop_
_entity_poly.entity_id
_entity_poly.type
_entity_poly.pdbx_seq_one_letter_code
_entity_poly.pdbx_strand_id
1 'polypeptide(L)'
;VSPGSCWAFKGHQGQVVIKLPARVHLTAITVQHITKDVSPSGTVISAPKDIAVFVSLLGTSVDADGEEESLLGTFTYNVEKEPMQTFPLKDVLPPRAFSYVKLLVKSNWGNPWYTCIYRVQVHGR
;
A
#
# COMPACT_ATOMS: atom_id res chain seq x y z
N VAL A 1 -8.84 13.63 -1.80
CA VAL A 1 -7.50 13.87 -1.20
C VAL A 1 -7.03 15.24 -1.64
N SER A 2 -6.46 16.05 -0.74
CA SER A 2 -5.93 17.39 -1.03
C SER A 2 -4.41 17.36 -1.08
N PRO A 3 -3.74 18.15 -1.94
CA PRO A 3 -2.28 18.24 -1.99
C PRO A 3 -1.67 18.51 -0.60
N GLY A 4 -0.62 17.75 -0.25
CA GLY A 4 0.06 17.86 1.04
C GLY A 4 -0.57 17.04 2.17
N SER A 5 -1.83 16.60 2.05
CA SER A 5 -2.49 15.73 3.03
C SER A 5 -2.09 14.26 2.83
N CYS A 6 -0.80 13.96 2.97
CA CYS A 6 -0.21 12.64 2.77
C CYS A 6 0.76 12.30 3.89
N TRP A 7 1.02 11.01 4.07
CA TRP A 7 2.14 10.56 4.91
C TRP A 7 3.39 10.45 4.04
N ALA A 8 4.38 11.27 4.35
CA ALA A 8 5.68 11.27 3.70
C ALA A 8 6.70 10.50 4.54
N PHE A 9 7.47 9.61 3.90
CA PHE A 9 8.64 8.97 4.51
C PHE A 9 9.91 9.25 3.70
N LYS A 10 11.06 9.23 4.38
CA LYS A 10 12.36 9.53 3.78
C LYS A 10 12.76 8.46 2.77
N GLY A 11 13.25 8.88 1.60
CA GLY A 11 13.71 8.01 0.53
C GLY A 11 12.58 7.37 -0.29
N HIS A 12 12.89 6.26 -0.93
CA HIS A 12 12.04 5.56 -1.90
C HIS A 12 11.56 4.18 -1.43
N GLN A 13 11.99 3.76 -0.24
CA GLN A 13 11.61 2.50 0.38
C GLN A 13 11.06 2.77 1.78
N GLY A 14 9.94 2.13 2.10
CA GLY A 14 9.25 2.34 3.36
C GLY A 14 8.08 1.37 3.49
N GLN A 15 7.51 1.30 4.69
CA GLN A 15 6.38 0.40 4.95
C GLN A 15 5.41 1.00 5.94
N VAL A 16 4.14 0.66 5.77
CA VAL A 16 3.09 0.93 6.75
C VAL A 16 2.37 -0.37 7.10
N VAL A 17 2.17 -0.59 8.38
CA VAL A 17 1.37 -1.71 8.91
C VAL A 17 0.06 -1.14 9.43
N ILE A 18 -1.05 -1.69 8.94
CA ILE A 18 -2.41 -1.22 9.21
C ILE A 18 -3.14 -2.32 9.96
N LYS A 19 -3.57 -2.02 11.19
CA LYS A 19 -4.49 -2.87 11.94
C LYS A 19 -5.90 -2.68 11.40
N LEU A 20 -6.52 -3.76 10.96
CA LEU A 20 -7.89 -3.76 10.48
C LEU A 20 -8.88 -3.73 11.65
N PRO A 21 -10.08 -3.17 11.46
CA PRO A 21 -11.11 -3.11 12.51
C PRO A 21 -11.68 -4.49 12.87
N ALA A 22 -11.52 -5.48 11.99
CA ALA A 22 -11.91 -6.87 12.19
C ALA A 22 -10.94 -7.78 11.42
N ARG A 23 -11.02 -9.09 11.64
CA ARG A 23 -10.34 -10.06 10.77
C ARG A 23 -11.07 -10.10 9.43
N VAL A 24 -10.33 -9.98 8.34
CA VAL A 24 -10.90 -9.89 6.98
C VAL A 24 -10.17 -10.84 6.03
N HIS A 25 -10.91 -11.49 5.13
CA HIS A 25 -10.37 -12.11 3.93
C HIS A 25 -10.18 -11.04 2.87
N LEU A 26 -8.94 -10.56 2.71
CA LEU A 26 -8.65 -9.47 1.79
C LEU A 26 -8.88 -9.91 0.35
N THR A 27 -9.60 -9.09 -0.43
CA THR A 27 -9.85 -9.33 -1.86
C THR A 27 -9.12 -8.34 -2.76
N ALA A 28 -8.89 -7.12 -2.28
CA ALA A 28 -8.21 -6.07 -3.04
C ALA A 28 -7.61 -5.01 -2.12
N ILE A 29 -6.66 -4.25 -2.66
CA ILE A 29 -6.18 -3.00 -2.06
C ILE A 29 -6.34 -1.85 -3.05
N THR A 30 -6.71 -0.67 -2.57
CA THR A 30 -6.71 0.56 -3.39
C THR A 30 -5.65 1.51 -2.88
N VAL A 31 -4.83 2.02 -3.79
CA VAL A 31 -3.89 3.11 -3.52
C VAL A 31 -4.36 4.35 -4.28
N GLN A 32 -4.40 5.47 -3.58
CA GLN A 32 -4.75 6.76 -4.17
C GLN A 32 -3.57 7.74 -4.05
N HIS A 33 -3.36 8.53 -5.09
CA HIS A 33 -2.48 9.71 -5.09
C HIS A 33 -3.22 10.93 -5.69
N ILE A 34 -2.66 12.13 -5.55
CA ILE A 34 -3.12 13.31 -6.29
C ILE A 34 -2.74 13.22 -7.78
N THR A 35 -3.43 13.96 -8.64
CA THR A 35 -3.09 14.12 -10.07
C THR A 35 -2.04 15.20 -10.29
N LYS A 36 -1.45 15.25 -11.49
CA LYS A 36 -0.49 16.29 -11.90
C LYS A 36 -1.12 17.69 -11.85
N ASP A 37 -2.39 17.82 -12.26
CA ASP A 37 -3.09 19.11 -12.38
C ASP A 37 -3.29 19.84 -11.04
N VAL A 38 -3.42 19.09 -9.95
CA VAL A 38 -3.58 19.66 -8.60
C VAL A 38 -2.27 19.70 -7.82
N SER A 39 -1.17 19.20 -8.39
CA SER A 39 0.13 19.22 -7.74
C SER A 39 0.78 20.60 -7.87
N PRO A 40 1.17 21.26 -6.76
CA PRO A 40 1.85 22.55 -6.83
C PRO A 40 3.19 22.51 -7.60
N SER A 41 3.84 21.35 -7.67
CA SER A 41 5.08 21.15 -8.43
C SER A 41 4.85 20.74 -9.89
N GLY A 42 3.59 20.56 -10.31
CA GLY A 42 3.24 20.00 -11.63
C GLY A 42 3.64 18.54 -11.84
N THR A 43 4.15 17.86 -10.80
CA THR A 43 4.64 16.48 -10.88
C THR A 43 4.07 15.61 -9.75
N VAL A 44 4.10 14.30 -9.96
CA VAL A 44 3.69 13.29 -8.98
C VAL A 44 4.79 12.24 -8.75
N ILE A 45 6.05 12.66 -8.92
CA ILE A 45 7.23 11.78 -8.82
C ILE A 45 7.45 11.21 -7.40
N SER A 46 6.79 11.78 -6.39
CA SER A 46 6.79 11.26 -5.02
C SER A 46 5.79 10.13 -4.80
N ALA A 47 4.97 9.78 -5.79
CA ALA A 47 4.02 8.68 -5.67
C ALA A 47 4.76 7.34 -5.47
N PRO A 48 4.21 6.40 -4.69
CA PRO A 48 4.75 5.04 -4.64
C PRO A 48 4.66 4.42 -6.04
N LYS A 49 5.63 3.59 -6.40
CA LYS A 49 5.65 2.88 -7.68
C LYS A 49 5.49 1.38 -7.46
N ASP A 50 6.56 0.68 -7.14
CA ASP A 50 6.51 -0.76 -6.91
C ASP A 50 6.15 -1.02 -5.45
N ILE A 51 5.06 -1.75 -5.23
CA ILE A 51 4.50 -2.05 -3.91
C ILE A 51 4.32 -3.55 -3.73
N ALA A 52 4.43 -4.02 -2.49
CA ALA A 52 4.09 -5.37 -2.09
C ALA A 52 3.13 -5.34 -0.90
N VAL A 53 2.17 -6.26 -0.90
CA VAL A 53 1.14 -6.36 0.13
C VAL A 53 1.32 -7.66 0.88
N PHE A 54 1.46 -7.56 2.19
CA PHE A 54 1.54 -8.72 3.09
C PHE A 54 0.41 -8.68 4.11
N VAL A 55 0.13 -9.83 4.71
CA VAL A 55 -0.81 -9.99 5.83
C VAL A 55 -0.19 -10.75 6.99
N SER A 56 -0.66 -10.45 8.19
CA SER A 56 -0.23 -11.12 9.43
C SER A 56 -1.37 -11.07 10.46
N LEU A 57 -1.33 -11.98 11.43
CA LEU A 57 -2.30 -12.03 12.53
C LEU A 57 -1.94 -11.09 13.68
N LEU A 58 -0.64 -10.90 13.94
CA LEU A 58 -0.13 -10.10 15.05
C LEU A 58 0.45 -8.74 14.66
N GLY A 59 0.70 -8.51 13.37
CA GLY A 59 1.31 -7.27 12.89
C GLY A 59 2.83 -7.23 13.08
N THR A 60 3.44 -8.39 13.37
CA THR A 60 4.89 -8.60 13.48
C THR A 60 5.35 -9.55 12.37
N SER A 61 6.64 -9.53 12.06
CA SER A 61 7.24 -10.43 11.05
C SER A 61 7.14 -11.91 11.43
N VAL A 62 6.83 -12.20 12.70
CA VAL A 62 6.64 -13.55 13.25
C VAL A 62 5.36 -13.51 14.11
N ASP A 63 4.37 -14.32 13.76
CA ASP A 63 3.15 -14.51 14.54
C ASP A 63 3.41 -15.45 15.76
N ALA A 64 2.52 -15.49 16.75
CA ALA A 64 2.70 -16.25 18.01
C ALA A 64 2.76 -17.77 17.80
N ASP A 65 2.24 -18.25 16.67
CA ASP A 65 2.30 -19.64 16.23
C ASP A 65 3.59 -19.93 15.42
N GLY A 66 4.50 -18.95 15.29
CA GLY A 66 5.73 -19.05 14.50
C GLY A 66 5.54 -18.80 13.00
N GLU A 67 4.34 -18.38 12.55
CA GLU A 67 4.07 -18.14 11.13
C GLU A 67 4.57 -16.76 10.66
N GLU A 68 5.20 -16.75 9.49
CA GLU A 68 5.78 -15.57 8.84
C GLU A 68 4.70 -14.76 8.10
N GLU A 69 4.91 -13.44 7.94
CA GLU A 69 4.02 -12.60 7.12
C GLU A 69 3.79 -13.20 5.72
N SER A 70 2.54 -13.30 5.30
CA SER A 70 2.19 -13.89 4.00
C SER A 70 2.09 -12.83 2.91
N LEU A 71 2.86 -13.00 1.81
CA LEU A 71 2.78 -12.13 0.63
C LEU A 71 1.49 -12.42 -0.14
N LEU A 72 0.61 -11.41 -0.27
CA LEU A 72 -0.60 -11.50 -1.09
C LEU A 72 -0.39 -11.05 -2.53
N GLY A 73 0.59 -10.18 -2.77
CA GLY A 73 0.90 -9.76 -4.13
C GLY A 73 1.87 -8.60 -4.23
N THR A 74 2.32 -8.37 -5.46
CA THR A 74 3.17 -7.25 -5.85
C THR A 74 2.51 -6.50 -6.99
N PHE A 75 2.49 -5.17 -6.90
CA PHE A 75 1.80 -4.30 -7.85
C PHE A 75 2.66 -3.09 -8.20
N THR A 76 2.33 -2.45 -9.31
CA THR A 76 2.94 -1.17 -9.70
C THR A 76 1.84 -0.12 -9.82
N TYR A 77 1.89 0.91 -8.97
CA TYR A 77 1.05 2.09 -9.10
C TYR A 77 1.53 2.94 -10.26
N ASN A 78 0.65 3.26 -11.21
CA ASN A 78 1.00 3.93 -12.45
C ASN A 78 0.51 5.39 -12.48
N VAL A 79 1.42 6.35 -12.38
CA VAL A 79 1.08 7.79 -12.37
C VAL A 79 0.44 8.31 -13.67
N GLU A 80 0.49 7.56 -14.77
CA GLU A 80 -0.15 7.90 -16.04
C GLU A 80 -1.58 7.35 -16.16
N LYS A 81 -2.05 6.59 -15.16
CA LYS A 81 -3.44 6.10 -15.06
C LYS A 81 -4.24 6.94 -14.08
N GLU A 82 -5.47 6.50 -13.79
CA GLU A 82 -6.34 7.09 -12.79
C GLU A 82 -5.64 7.26 -11.43
N PRO A 83 -5.93 8.35 -10.69
CA PRO A 83 -5.30 8.64 -9.40
C PRO A 83 -5.69 7.63 -8.31
N MET A 84 -6.78 6.89 -8.49
CA MET A 84 -7.23 5.83 -7.60
C MET A 84 -7.11 4.49 -8.33
N GLN A 85 -6.23 3.62 -7.84
CA GLN A 85 -5.96 2.32 -8.48
C GLN A 85 -6.23 1.20 -7.51
N THR A 86 -7.11 0.29 -7.94
CA THR A 86 -7.48 -0.91 -7.18
C THR A 86 -6.75 -2.11 -7.76
N PHE A 87 -6.07 -2.83 -6.88
CA PHE A 87 -5.28 -4.01 -7.21
C PHE A 87 -5.98 -5.23 -6.61
N PRO A 88 -6.58 -6.10 -7.43
CA PRO A 88 -7.12 -7.37 -6.96
C PRO A 88 -5.99 -8.28 -6.47
N LEU A 89 -6.20 -8.92 -5.33
CA LEU A 89 -5.28 -9.91 -4.79
C LEU A 89 -5.59 -11.26 -5.47
N LYS A 90 -4.56 -12.07 -5.77
CA LYS A 90 -4.72 -13.30 -6.56
C LYS A 90 -5.66 -14.30 -5.86
N ASP A 91 -6.35 -15.12 -6.67
CA ASP A 91 -7.42 -16.04 -6.23
C ASP A 91 -6.99 -17.10 -5.20
N VAL A 92 -5.69 -17.39 -5.07
CA VAL A 92 -5.15 -18.25 -4.01
C VAL A 92 -4.90 -17.40 -2.76
N LEU A 93 -5.98 -16.90 -2.19
CA LEU A 93 -5.94 -16.26 -0.88
C LEU A 93 -5.78 -17.35 0.18
N PRO A 94 -5.02 -17.09 1.27
CA PRO A 94 -5.02 -18.00 2.40
C PRO A 94 -6.46 -18.21 2.90
N PRO A 95 -6.84 -19.42 3.33
CA PRO A 95 -8.20 -19.72 3.81
C PRO A 95 -8.56 -19.00 5.12
N ARG A 96 -7.66 -18.17 5.64
CA ARG A 96 -7.72 -17.53 6.94
C ARG A 96 -7.90 -16.02 6.78
N ALA A 97 -8.70 -15.43 7.66
CA ALA A 97 -8.84 -14.00 7.79
C ALA A 97 -7.70 -13.39 8.64
N PHE A 98 -7.23 -12.21 8.25
CA PHE A 98 -6.09 -11.53 8.89
C PHE A 98 -6.49 -10.23 9.58
N SER A 99 -5.75 -9.84 10.61
CA SER A 99 -5.99 -8.61 11.38
C SER A 99 -5.10 -7.45 10.94
N TYR A 100 -4.00 -7.72 10.24
CA TYR A 100 -3.02 -6.72 9.83
C TYR A 100 -2.68 -6.82 8.35
N VAL A 101 -2.45 -5.66 7.75
CA VAL A 101 -2.01 -5.52 6.37
C VAL A 101 -0.77 -4.66 6.35
N LYS A 102 0.29 -5.15 5.71
CA LYS A 102 1.51 -4.38 5.48
C LYS A 102 1.59 -3.98 4.02
N LEU A 103 1.66 -2.69 3.77
CA LEU A 103 2.01 -2.13 2.47
C LEU A 103 3.51 -1.78 2.49
N LEU A 104 4.29 -2.54 1.73
CA LEU A 104 5.72 -2.29 1.51
C LEU A 104 5.91 -1.54 0.20
N VAL A 105 6.44 -0.33 0.27
CA VAL A 105 6.86 0.45 -0.90
C VAL A 105 8.33 0.15 -1.19
N LYS A 106 8.61 -0.31 -2.41
CA LYS A 106 9.95 -0.70 -2.89
C LYS A 106 10.63 0.39 -3.71
N SER A 107 9.85 1.26 -4.34
CA SER A 107 10.32 2.35 -5.18
C SER A 107 9.27 3.47 -5.28
N ASN A 108 9.68 4.63 -5.77
CA ASN A 108 8.81 5.74 -6.14
C ASN A 108 9.03 6.15 -7.61
N TRP A 109 8.35 7.20 -8.04
CA TRP A 109 8.43 7.72 -9.41
C TRP A 109 9.58 8.71 -9.65
N GLY A 110 10.64 8.67 -8.84
CA GLY A 110 11.89 9.41 -9.07
C GLY A 110 12.15 10.58 -8.13
N ASN A 111 11.34 10.78 -7.08
CA ASN A 111 11.67 11.76 -6.05
C ASN A 111 12.87 11.27 -5.20
N PRO A 112 13.99 12.00 -5.15
CA PRO A 112 15.20 11.51 -4.48
C PRO A 112 15.16 11.63 -2.95
N TRP A 113 14.20 12.39 -2.40
CA TRP A 113 14.17 12.75 -0.99
C TRP A 113 13.11 11.99 -0.18
N TYR A 114 11.94 11.76 -0.77
CA TYR A 114 10.80 11.18 -0.05
C TYR A 114 9.80 10.49 -0.98
N THR A 115 8.90 9.73 -0.35
CA THR A 115 7.74 9.13 -1.00
C THR A 115 6.49 9.45 -0.18
N CYS A 116 5.39 9.77 -0.86
CA CYS A 116 4.15 10.22 -0.23
C CYS A 116 3.00 9.25 -0.51
N ILE A 117 2.38 8.74 0.55
CA ILE A 117 1.17 7.93 0.48
C ILE A 117 -0.02 8.79 0.90
N TYR A 118 -0.99 8.99 0.01
CA TYR A 118 -2.19 9.78 0.32
C TYR A 118 -3.29 8.92 0.95
N ARG A 119 -3.63 7.79 0.33
CA ARG A 119 -4.66 6.89 0.88
C ARG A 119 -4.39 5.45 0.48
N VAL A 120 -4.61 4.57 1.44
CA VAL A 120 -4.66 3.13 1.25
C VAL A 120 -6.02 2.66 1.74
N GLN A 121 -6.71 1.86 0.94
CA GLN A 121 -7.97 1.22 1.33
C GLN A 121 -7.82 -0.28 1.18
N VAL A 122 -8.28 -1.01 2.18
CA VAL A 122 -8.27 -2.48 2.19
C VAL A 122 -9.70 -2.95 1.98
N HIS A 123 -9.89 -3.91 1.09
CA HIS A 123 -11.20 -4.49 0.77
C HIS A 123 -11.21 -5.97 1.08
N GLY A 124 -12.35 -6.48 1.55
CA GLY A 124 -12.51 -7.90 1.83
C GLY A 124 -13.83 -8.23 2.55
N ARG A 125 -13.95 -9.48 3.01
CA ARG A 125 -15.12 -10.00 3.73
C ARG A 125 -14.74 -10.67 5.05
#